data_AF-A0A814PYY9-F1
#
_entry.id   AF-A0A814PYY9-F1
#
_cell.length_a   1.000
_cell.length_b   1.000
_cell.length_c   1.000
_cell.angle_alpha   90.00
_cell.angle_beta   90.00
_cell.angle_gamma   90.00
#
_symmetry.space_group_name_H-M   'P 1'
#
loop_
_entity.id
_entity.type
_entity.pdbx_description
1 polymer ?
#
loop_
_entity_poly.entity_id
_entity_poly.type
_entity_poly.pdbx_seq_one_letter_code
_entity_poly.pdbx_strand_id
1 'polypeptide(L)'
;MSSIVLGLYSANSNFPCLWCEVQKENLYKIEHFTLRSFEKQKKVISIGAKTKDSHFGYKTSPIITGIPHSNFFIDLLHLFLRISDVLFELLVSDLAT
;
A
#
# COMPACT_ATOMS: atom_id res chain seq x y z
N MET A 1 -8.85 -6.05 2.50
CA MET A 1 -10.12 -5.30 2.32
C MET A 1 -9.91 -3.81 2.10
N SER A 2 -9.10 -3.12 2.91
CA SER A 2 -8.96 -1.65 2.88
C SER A 2 -8.53 -1.07 1.53
N SER A 3 -7.72 -1.78 0.75
CA SER A 3 -7.32 -1.34 -0.60
C SER A 3 -8.50 -1.24 -1.59
N ILE A 4 -9.51 -2.12 -1.48
CA ILE A 4 -10.70 -2.09 -2.34
C ILE A 4 -11.53 -0.84 -2.04
N VAL A 5 -11.75 -0.55 -0.76
CA VAL A 5 -12.49 0.62 -0.30
C VAL A 5 -11.82 1.92 -0.78
N LEU A 6 -10.49 1.95 -0.74
CA LEU A 6 -9.69 3.08 -1.18
C LEU A 6 -9.45 3.13 -2.69
N GLY A 7 -9.92 2.15 -3.46
CA GLY A 7 -9.71 2.10 -4.91
C GLY A 7 -8.24 1.92 -5.33
N LEU A 8 -7.45 1.24 -4.50
CA LEU A 8 -6.03 0.95 -4.73
C LEU A 8 -5.83 -0.45 -5.32
N TYR A 9 -4.64 -0.72 -5.85
CA TYR A 9 -4.22 -2.08 -6.22
C TYR A 9 -4.00 -2.97 -4.98
N SER A 10 -3.84 -4.27 -5.20
CA SER A 10 -3.64 -5.25 -4.12
C SER A 10 -2.29 -5.06 -3.41
N ALA A 11 -2.15 -5.70 -2.23
CA ALA A 11 -0.91 -5.68 -1.47
C ALA A 11 0.29 -6.29 -2.23
N ASN A 12 0.02 -7.14 -3.23
CA ASN A 12 1.06 -7.72 -4.09
C ASN A 12 1.52 -6.79 -5.21
N SER A 13 0.94 -5.60 -5.34
CA SER A 13 1.37 -4.59 -6.31
C SER A 13 2.69 -3.91 -5.91
N ASN A 14 3.30 -3.19 -6.86
CA ASN A 14 4.52 -2.40 -6.60
C ASN A 14 4.30 -1.25 -5.60
N PHE A 15 3.05 -0.92 -5.25
CA PHE A 15 2.72 0.16 -4.31
C PHE A 15 1.88 -0.38 -3.14
N PRO A 16 2.51 -1.09 -2.18
CA PRO A 16 1.78 -1.81 -1.14
C PRO A 16 1.19 -0.90 -0.04
N CYS A 17 1.68 0.34 0.09
CA CYS A 17 1.26 1.23 1.17
C CYS A 17 -0.12 1.87 0.93
N LEU A 18 -0.95 1.88 1.98
CA LEU A 18 -2.27 2.53 1.99
C LEU A 18 -2.20 4.05 2.18
N TRP A 19 -1.09 4.56 2.71
CA TRP A 19 -0.95 5.97 3.13
C TRP A 19 -0.06 6.78 2.22
N CYS A 20 0.94 6.16 1.60
CA CYS A 20 1.89 6.84 0.73
C CYS A 20 2.09 6.11 -0.61
N GLU A 21 2.70 6.81 -1.55
CA GLU A 21 2.95 6.35 -2.93
C GLU A 21 4.33 5.69 -3.09
N VAL A 22 4.83 5.05 -2.03
CA VAL A 22 6.14 4.40 -2.05
C VAL A 22 6.10 3.09 -2.84
N GLN A 23 7.15 2.85 -3.63
CA GLN A 23 7.36 1.59 -4.31
C GLN A 23 7.89 0.52 -3.34
N LYS A 24 7.57 -0.76 -3.60
CA LYS A 24 7.95 -1.90 -2.75
C LYS A 24 9.45 -1.96 -2.48
N GLU A 25 10.25 -1.66 -3.49
CA GLU A 25 11.71 -1.67 -3.43
C GLU A 25 12.25 -0.56 -2.54
N ASN A 26 11.48 0.52 -2.33
CA ASN A 26 11.88 1.70 -1.57
C ASN A 26 11.23 1.77 -0.18
N LEU A 27 10.56 0.71 0.29
CA LEU A 27 9.87 0.69 1.59
C LEU A 27 10.79 0.94 2.79
N TYR A 28 12.09 0.65 2.67
CA TYR A 28 13.08 0.87 3.71
C TYR A 28 13.45 2.36 3.88
N LYS A 29 13.09 3.21 2.92
CA LYS A 29 13.37 4.66 2.97
C LYS A 29 12.28 5.35 3.79
N ILE A 30 12.66 5.78 4.99
CA ILE A 30 11.77 6.48 5.92
C ILE A 30 11.59 7.97 5.51
N GLU A 31 12.50 8.49 4.69
CA GLU A 31 12.52 9.88 4.25
C GLU A 31 11.93 10.04 2.83
N HIS A 32 11.27 11.17 2.58
CA HIS A 32 10.74 11.61 1.28
C HIS A 32 9.62 10.74 0.67
N PHE A 33 8.55 10.46 1.41
CA PHE A 33 7.36 9.84 0.84
C PHE A 33 6.27 10.87 0.47
N THR A 34 5.59 10.63 -0.65
CA THR A 34 4.39 11.39 -1.04
C THR A 34 3.16 10.73 -0.43
N LEU A 35 2.41 11.48 0.37
CA LEU A 35 1.13 11.03 0.93
C LEU A 35 0.08 10.88 -0.17
N ARG A 36 -0.80 9.89 -0.02
CA ARG A 36 -1.91 9.68 -0.93
C ARG A 36 -2.97 10.77 -0.78
N SER A 37 -3.58 11.15 -1.91
CA SER A 37 -4.66 12.12 -1.97
C SER A 37 -5.73 11.70 -2.97
N PHE A 38 -7.00 11.84 -2.58
CA PHE A 38 -8.14 11.58 -3.46
C PHE A 38 -8.17 12.50 -4.68
N GLU A 39 -7.65 13.72 -4.58
CA GLU A 39 -7.56 14.63 -5.73
C GLU A 39 -6.60 14.11 -6.78
N LYS A 40 -5.43 13.63 -6.33
CA LYS A 40 -4.41 13.04 -7.20
C LYS A 40 -4.91 11.73 -7.79
N GLN A 41 -5.58 10.90 -6.99
CA GLN A 41 -6.22 9.67 -7.45
C GLN A 41 -7.19 9.93 -8.62
N LYS A 42 -8.09 10.91 -8.49
CA LYS A 42 -9.02 11.28 -9.57
C LYS A 42 -8.29 11.66 -10.86
N LYS A 43 -7.24 12.47 -10.76
CA LYS A 43 -6.41 12.89 -11.92
C LYS A 43 -5.73 11.70 -12.58
N VAL A 44 -5.13 10.80 -11.80
CA VAL A 44 -4.42 9.62 -12.31
C VAL A 44 -5.39 8.67 -13.04
N ILE A 45 -6.58 8.47 -12.47
CA ILE A 45 -7.62 7.63 -13.07
C ILE A 45 -8.16 8.26 -14.36
N SER A 46 -8.43 9.57 -14.37
CA SER A 46 -8.96 10.26 -15.56
C SER A 46 -7.98 10.28 -16.74
N ILE A 47 -6.68 10.29 -16.46
CA ILE A 47 -5.62 10.25 -17.49
C ILE A 47 -5.46 8.83 -18.06
N GLY A 48 -5.98 7.80 -17.38
CA GLY A 48 -5.88 6.41 -17.82
C GLY A 48 -4.44 5.94 -17.85
N ALA A 49 -3.75 6.02 -16.70
CA ALA A 49 -2.33 5.67 -16.54
C ALA A 49 -1.96 4.38 -17.32
N LYS A 50 -1.24 4.56 -18.43
CA LYS A 50 -0.95 3.51 -19.42
C LYS A 50 0.20 2.58 -19.01
N THR A 51 0.93 2.88 -17.94
CA THR A 51 2.12 2.14 -17.50
C THR A 51 2.02 1.75 -16.01
N LYS A 52 2.65 0.62 -15.63
CA LYS A 52 2.67 0.10 -14.25
C LYS A 52 3.23 1.10 -13.23
N ASP A 53 4.13 1.99 -13.61
CA ASP A 53 4.74 2.94 -12.66
C ASP A 53 4.06 4.32 -12.65
N SER A 54 3.26 4.67 -13.68
CA SER A 54 2.55 5.96 -13.73
C SER A 54 1.24 5.98 -12.95
N HIS A 55 0.76 4.82 -12.49
CA HIS A 55 -0.51 4.75 -11.75
C HIS A 55 -0.35 4.97 -10.23
N PHE A 56 0.87 5.00 -9.68
CA PHE A 56 1.16 5.26 -8.25
C PHE A 56 0.32 4.41 -7.26
N GLY A 57 -0.07 3.21 -7.65
CA GLY A 57 -0.97 2.33 -6.88
C GLY A 57 -2.48 2.66 -6.92
N TYR A 58 -2.91 3.71 -7.63
CA TYR A 58 -4.34 4.04 -7.81
C TYR A 58 -4.97 3.21 -8.93
N LYS A 59 -6.12 2.59 -8.67
CA LYS A 59 -6.80 1.69 -9.61
C LYS A 59 -8.16 2.23 -10.06
N THR A 60 -9.00 2.65 -9.11
CA THR A 60 -10.37 3.08 -9.37
C THR A 60 -10.78 4.15 -8.36
N SER A 61 -11.95 4.77 -8.56
CA SER A 61 -12.49 5.71 -7.59
C SER A 61 -12.70 4.98 -6.26
N PRO A 62 -12.29 5.58 -5.12
CA PRO A 62 -12.58 5.04 -3.81
C PRO A 62 -14.10 4.99 -3.59
N ILE A 63 -14.54 3.99 -2.80
CA ILE A 63 -15.94 3.84 -2.39
C ILE A 63 -16.28 4.87 -1.32
N ILE A 64 -15.33 5.12 -0.40
CA ILE A 64 -15.49 6.07 0.71
C ILE A 64 -14.44 7.17 0.56
N THR A 65 -14.89 8.40 0.31
CA THR A 65 -14.01 9.59 0.21
C THR A 65 -14.02 10.47 1.45
N GLY A 66 -14.97 10.24 2.38
CA GLY A 66 -15.11 11.07 3.59
C GLY A 66 -14.02 10.85 4.63
N ILE A 67 -13.23 9.79 4.50
CA ILE A 67 -12.15 9.42 5.43
C ILE A 67 -10.82 9.57 4.69
N PRO A 68 -9.92 10.46 5.14
CA PRO A 68 -8.58 10.59 4.56
C PRO A 68 -7.80 9.27 4.59
N HIS A 69 -6.89 9.08 3.64
CA HIS A 69 -6.02 7.89 3.60
C HIS A 69 -5.30 7.65 4.94
N SER A 70 -4.77 8.71 5.57
CA SER A 70 -4.06 8.64 6.86
C SER A 70 -4.89 8.07 8.01
N ASN A 71 -6.21 8.09 7.89
CA ASN A 71 -7.13 7.66 8.95
C ASN A 71 -7.63 6.22 8.72
N PHE A 72 -7.20 5.56 7.65
CA PHE A 72 -7.41 4.12 7.49
C PHE A 72 -6.44 3.37 8.39
N PHE A 73 -6.98 2.81 9.47
CA PHE A 73 -6.21 2.03 10.43
C PHE A 73 -5.80 0.69 9.84
N ILE A 74 -4.55 0.32 10.13
CA ILE A 74 -4.07 -1.05 9.94
C ILE A 74 -4.66 -1.87 11.08
N ASP A 75 -5.21 -3.02 10.73
CA ASP A 75 -5.65 -3.99 11.73
C ASP A 75 -4.42 -4.53 12.48
N LEU A 76 -4.34 -4.22 13.77
CA LEU A 76 -3.25 -4.62 14.64
C LEU A 76 -3.09 -6.15 14.69
N LEU A 77 -4.18 -6.91 14.66
CA LEU A 77 -4.12 -8.37 14.66
C LEU A 77 -3.42 -8.89 13.40
N HIS A 78 -3.82 -8.39 12.23
CA HIS A 78 -3.19 -8.77 10.97
C HIS A 78 -1.73 -8.31 10.87
N LEU A 79 -1.40 -7.17 11.47
CA LEU A 79 -0.02 -6.70 11.57
C LEU A 79 0.83 -7.63 12.43
N PHE A 80 0.34 -8.02 13.61
CA PHE A 80 1.06 -8.96 14.48
C PHE A 80 1.25 -10.31 13.80
N LEU A 81 0.20 -10.88 13.19
CA LEU A 81 0.31 -12.13 12.44
C LEU A 81 1.38 -12.05 11.35
N ARG A 82 1.42 -10.95 10.58
CA ARG A 82 2.41 -10.78 9.52
C ARG A 82 3.84 -10.62 10.05
N ILE A 83 4.01 -9.91 11.16
CA ILE A 83 5.33 -9.78 11.81
C ILE A 83 5.79 -11.14 12.33
N SER A 84 4.92 -11.88 13.03
CA SER A 84 5.22 -13.21 13.54
C SER A 84 5.61 -14.17 12.42
N ASP A 85 4.85 -14.19 11.33
CA ASP A 85 5.11 -15.02 10.14
C ASP A 85 6.53 -14.78 9.59
N VAL A 86 6.91 -13.51 9.37
CA VAL A 86 8.25 -13.15 8.90
C VAL A 86 9.34 -13.54 9.91
N LEU A 87 9.12 -13.32 11.21
CA LEU A 87 10.09 -13.69 12.24
C LEU A 87 10.29 -15.21 12.33
N PHE A 88 9.22 -16.00 12.19
CA PHE A 88 9.32 -17.46 12.16
C PHE A 88 10.02 -17.96 10.89
N GLU A 89 9.74 -17.37 9.72
CA GLU A 89 10.46 -17.69 8.49
C GLU A 89 11.97 -17.46 8.65
N LEU A 90 12.37 -16.34 9.26
CA LEU A 90 13.77 -16.02 9.54
C LEU A 90 14.39 -17.03 10.52
N LEU A 91 13.69 -17.36 11.61
CA LEU A 91 14.16 -18.34 12.59
C LEU A 91 14.36 -19.73 11.97
N VAL A 92 13.39 -20.20 11.18
CA VAL A 92 13.49 -21.49 10.50
C VAL A 92 14.65 -21.50 9.50
N SER A 93 14.84 -20.39 8.77
CA SER A 93 15.94 -20.26 7.82
C SER A 93 17.31 -20.31 8.52
N ASP A 94 17.42 -19.68 9.69
CA ASP A 94 18.63 -19.70 10.51
C ASP A 94 18.94 -21.10 11.05
N LEU A 95 17.92 -21.82 11.55
CA LEU A 95 18.06 -23.19 12.07
C LEU A 95 18.33 -24.26 10.98
N ALA A 96 17.95 -23.99 9.74
CA ALA A 96 18.18 -24.87 8.61
C ALA A 96 19.55 -24.68 7.95
N THR A 97 20.35 -23.73 8.44
CA THR A 97 21.73 -23.44 8.02
C THR A 97 22.73 -24.13 8.94
#